data_AF-A0A1I5WI06-F1
#
_entry.id   AF-A0A1I5WI06-F1
#
_cell.length_a   1.000
_cell.length_b   1.000
_cell.length_c   1.000
_cell.angle_alpha   90.00
_cell.angle_beta   90.00
_cell.angle_gamma   90.00
#
_symmetry.space_group_name_H-M   'P 1'
#
loop_
_entity.id
_entity.type
_entity.pdbx_description
1 polymer ?
#
loop_
_entity_poly.entity_id
_entity_poly.type
_entity_poly.pdbx_seq_one_letter_code
_entity_poly.pdbx_strand_id
1 'polypeptide(L)'
;MTDTQRHSIRMTVIRIGDLIFLDSFPGLVPAKVTGYTPRGEIAVLVTATRGAYRRGEHTTFTPSGCVPCGHVRVRCGKFRIFGAWTFDGLSEEFQPRWA
;
A
#
# COMPACT_ATOMS: atom_id res chain seq x y z
N MET A 1 10.29 -34.96 -15.45
CA MET A 1 9.88 -33.54 -15.61
C MET A 1 9.28 -33.09 -14.31
N THR A 2 9.98 -32.27 -13.54
CA THR A 2 9.48 -31.69 -12.30
C THR A 2 8.70 -30.44 -12.65
N ASP A 3 7.38 -30.57 -12.66
CA ASP A 3 6.44 -29.47 -12.78
C ASP A 3 6.63 -28.55 -11.56
N THR A 4 7.36 -27.46 -11.79
CA THR A 4 7.57 -26.44 -10.76
C THR A 4 6.27 -25.65 -10.71
N GLN A 5 5.35 -26.05 -9.83
CA GLN A 5 4.21 -25.24 -9.43
C GLN A 5 4.72 -23.92 -8.85
N ARG A 6 4.98 -22.95 -9.74
CA ARG A 6 5.10 -21.54 -9.38
C ARG A 6 3.74 -21.18 -8.82
N HIS A 7 3.61 -21.17 -7.49
CA HIS A 7 2.54 -20.44 -6.83
C HIS A 7 2.62 -19.01 -7.34
N SER A 8 1.81 -18.66 -8.33
CA SER A 8 1.69 -17.28 -8.78
C SER A 8 1.16 -16.52 -7.57
N ILE A 9 2.02 -15.75 -6.91
CA ILE A 9 1.58 -14.82 -5.87
C ILE A 9 0.54 -13.93 -6.55
N ARG A 10 -0.73 -14.04 -6.16
CA ARG A 10 -1.77 -13.16 -6.69
C ARG A 10 -1.41 -11.75 -6.28
N MET A 11 -0.89 -10.96 -7.23
CA MET A 11 -0.65 -9.55 -7.02
C MET A 11 -1.98 -8.83 -6.86
N THR A 12 -2.11 -8.07 -5.77
CA THR A 12 -3.26 -7.19 -5.57
C THR A 12 -3.03 -5.89 -6.31
N VAL A 13 -4.02 -5.46 -7.08
CA VAL A 13 -3.95 -4.19 -7.82
C VAL A 13 -4.70 -3.13 -7.02
N ILE A 14 -3.99 -2.09 -6.59
CA ILE A 14 -4.56 -0.92 -5.90
C ILE A 14 -4.96 0.12 -6.95
N ARG A 15 -6.17 0.68 -6.81
CA ARG A 15 -6.71 1.71 -7.69
C ARG A 15 -6.94 3.02 -6.96
N ILE A 16 -7.05 4.12 -7.71
CA ILE A 16 -7.55 5.38 -7.18
C ILE A 16 -8.95 5.16 -6.59
N GLY A 17 -9.16 5.64 -5.36
CA GLY A 17 -10.38 5.43 -4.58
C GLY A 17 -10.28 4.30 -3.56
N ASP A 18 -9.32 3.38 -3.68
CA ASP A 18 -9.14 2.30 -2.73
C ASP A 18 -8.67 2.80 -1.36
N LEU A 19 -9.12 2.10 -0.31
CA LEU A 19 -8.61 2.28 1.04
C LEU A 19 -7.34 1.44 1.22
N ILE A 20 -6.33 2.06 1.83
CA ILE A 20 -5.03 1.48 2.12
C ILE A 20 -4.57 1.88 3.53
N PHE A 21 -3.48 1.27 3.97
CA PHE A 21 -2.71 1.73 5.11
C PHE A 21 -1.36 2.31 4.65
N LEU A 22 -0.95 3.43 5.22
CA LEU A 22 0.42 3.91 5.11
C LEU A 22 1.26 3.24 6.19
N ASP A 23 2.25 2.45 5.80
CA ASP A 23 3.22 1.86 6.69
C ASP A 23 4.24 2.91 7.13
N SER A 24 3.90 3.59 8.23
CA SER A 24 4.69 4.68 8.78
C SER A 24 5.30 4.29 10.13
N PHE A 25 6.32 5.02 10.58
CA PHE A 25 6.97 4.79 11.88
C PHE A 25 5.99 4.66 13.09
N PRO A 26 4.97 5.53 13.27
CA PRO A 26 3.97 5.36 14.35
C PRO A 26 2.97 4.23 14.12
N GLY A 27 3.09 3.48 13.03
CA GLY A 27 2.25 2.36 12.62
C GLY A 27 1.39 2.65 11.39
N LEU A 28 0.39 1.80 11.18
CA LEU A 28 -0.46 1.82 9.98
C LEU A 28 -1.47 2.97 9.97
N VAL A 29 -1.31 3.94 9.09
CA VAL A 29 -2.23 5.09 9.01
C VAL A 29 -3.30 4.82 7.95
N PRO A 30 -4.60 4.82 8.30
CA PRO A 30 -5.67 4.64 7.32
C PRO A 30 -5.71 5.80 6.32
N ALA A 31 -5.73 5.48 5.03
CA ALA A 31 -5.77 6.47 3.96
C ALA A 31 -6.57 5.96 2.75
N LYS A 32 -6.88 6.88 1.83
CA LYS A 32 -7.52 6.60 0.55
C LYS A 32 -6.61 7.08 -0.58
N VAL A 33 -6.42 6.26 -1.61
CA VAL A 33 -5.67 6.66 -2.81
C VAL A 33 -6.46 7.71 -3.59
N THR A 34 -5.79 8.80 -3.97
CA THR A 34 -6.39 9.92 -4.71
C THR A 34 -5.73 10.19 -6.05
N GLY A 35 -4.51 9.69 -6.27
CA GLY A 35 -3.79 9.84 -7.53
C GLY A 35 -2.31 9.48 -7.41
N TYR A 36 -1.54 9.92 -8.40
CA TYR A 36 -0.10 9.68 -8.50
C TYR A 36 0.61 11.00 -8.82
N THR A 37 1.81 11.19 -8.28
CA THR A 37 2.66 12.33 -8.63
C THR A 37 3.52 12.00 -9.86
N PRO A 38 4.07 13.01 -10.58
CA PRO A 38 5.02 12.77 -11.66
C PRO A 38 6.31 12.04 -11.24
N ARG A 39 6.57 11.95 -9.93
CA ARG A 39 7.73 11.24 -9.35
C ARG A 39 7.39 9.82 -8.89
N GLY A 40 6.18 9.34 -9.17
CA GLY A 40 5.75 8.00 -8.80
C GLY A 40 5.30 7.83 -7.35
N GLU A 41 5.09 8.93 -6.61
CA GLU A 41 4.53 8.85 -5.27
C GLU A 41 3.00 8.70 -5.34
N ILE A 42 2.43 8.03 -4.34
CA ILE A 42 1.00 7.84 -4.22
C ILE A 42 0.41 9.04 -3.49
N ALA A 43 -0.46 9.79 -4.15
CA ALA A 43 -1.20 10.87 -3.51
C ALA A 43 -2.37 10.29 -2.72
N VAL A 44 -2.49 10.64 -1.45
CA VAL A 44 -3.46 10.02 -0.52
C VAL A 44 -4.20 11.06 0.32
N LEU A 45 -5.40 10.68 0.74
CA LEU A 45 -6.20 11.37 1.76
C LEU A 45 -6.20 10.55 3.04
N VAL A 46 -5.68 11.10 4.13
CA VAL A 46 -5.70 10.45 5.45
C VAL A 46 -7.14 10.38 5.97
N THR A 47 -7.61 9.17 6.31
CA THR A 47 -9.01 8.95 6.73
C THR A 47 -9.19 8.89 8.24
N ALA A 48 -8.10 8.74 9.01
CA ALA A 48 -8.11 8.77 10.48
C ALA A 48 -6.84 9.41 11.05
N THR A 49 -6.98 10.18 12.13
CA THR A 49 -5.85 10.80 12.82
C THR A 49 -5.02 9.73 13.53
N ARG A 50 -3.71 9.68 13.24
CA ARG A 50 -2.78 8.73 13.86
C ARG A 50 -1.35 9.29 13.86
N GLY A 51 -0.76 9.43 15.05
CA GLY A 51 0.59 9.99 15.19
C GLY A 51 0.68 11.39 14.60
N ALA A 52 1.59 11.59 13.64
CA ALA A 52 1.79 12.86 12.95
C ALA A 52 0.69 13.18 11.91
N TYR A 53 -0.08 12.19 11.46
CA TYR A 53 -1.05 12.34 10.37
C TYR A 53 -2.42 12.75 10.89
N ARG A 54 -3.06 13.72 10.22
CA ARG A 54 -4.37 14.24 10.61
C ARG A 54 -5.44 13.80 9.63
N ARG A 55 -6.61 13.40 10.14
CA ARG A 55 -7.77 13.12 9.28
C ARG A 55 -8.07 14.32 8.37
N GLY A 56 -8.26 14.07 7.08
CA GLY A 56 -8.51 15.10 6.07
C GLY A 56 -7.25 15.66 5.41
N GLU A 57 -6.06 15.31 5.91
CA GLU A 57 -4.79 15.72 5.32
C GLU A 57 -4.57 15.05 3.96
N HIS A 58 -4.19 15.84 2.96
CA HIS A 58 -3.66 15.35 1.70
C HIS A 58 -2.13 15.31 1.78
N THR A 59 -1.55 14.16 1.46
CA THR A 59 -0.11 13.95 1.48
C THR A 59 0.31 12.95 0.41
N THR A 60 1.61 12.70 0.29
CA THR A 60 2.16 11.70 -0.62
C THR A 60 2.92 10.62 0.15
N PHE A 61 3.00 9.42 -0.43
CA PHE A 61 3.70 8.31 0.18
C PHE A 61 4.37 7.43 -0.87
N THR A 62 5.41 6.70 -0.47
CA THR A 62 6.09 5.78 -1.38
C THR A 62 5.18 4.58 -1.71
N PRO A 63 5.24 4.04 -2.94
CA PRO A 63 4.39 2.92 -3.35
C PRO A 63 4.53 1.66 -2.47
N SER A 64 5.76 1.34 -2.03
CA SER A 64 6.02 0.18 -1.15
C SER A 64 5.44 0.36 0.26
N GLY A 65 5.28 1.59 0.72
CA GLY A 65 4.66 1.90 2.00
C GLY A 65 3.13 1.98 1.97
N CYS A 66 2.51 1.86 0.79
CA CYS A 66 1.06 1.93 0.61
C CYS A 66 0.46 0.52 0.57
N VAL A 67 0.02 0.02 1.71
CA VAL A 67 -0.37 -1.38 1.92
C VAL A 67 -1.88 -1.59 1.69
N PRO A 68 -2.31 -2.54 0.84
CA PRO A 68 -3.72 -2.89 0.71
C PRO A 68 -4.31 -3.35 2.05
N CYS A 69 -5.54 -2.96 2.38
CA CYS A 69 -6.15 -3.35 3.66
C CYS A 69 -6.20 -4.87 3.88
N GLY A 70 -6.41 -5.66 2.81
CA GLY A 70 -6.42 -7.13 2.87
C GLY A 70 -5.06 -7.78 3.15
N HIS A 71 -3.98 -6.99 3.14
CA HIS A 71 -2.59 -7.43 3.31
C HIS A 71 -2.07 -7.17 4.72
N VAL A 72 -2.97 -6.78 5.64
CA VAL A 72 -2.66 -6.53 7.04
C VAL A 72 -3.36 -7.57 7.92
N ARG A 73 -2.58 -8.25 8.77
CA ARG A 73 -3.09 -9.09 9.86
C ARG A 73 -2.64 -8.53 11.20
N VAL A 74 -3.53 -8.60 12.19
CA VAL A 74 -3.21 -8.23 13.58
C VAL A 74 -3.21 -9.48 14.44
N ARG A 75 -2.10 -9.74 15.14
CA ARG A 75 -2.02 -10.83 16.13
C ARG A 75 -1.26 -10.35 17.35
N CYS A 76 -1.88 -10.47 18.53
CA CYS A 76 -1.29 -10.07 19.81
C CYS A 76 -0.75 -8.62 19.80
N GLY A 77 -1.51 -7.68 19.23
CA GLY A 77 -1.13 -6.26 19.14
C GLY A 77 -0.03 -5.95 18.11
N LYS A 78 0.47 -6.94 17.37
CA LYS A 78 1.48 -6.74 16.32
C LYS A 78 0.83 -6.80 14.94
N PHE A 79 1.20 -5.84 14.08
CA PHE A 79 0.83 -5.85 12.66
C PHE A 79 1.78 -6.76 11.89
N ARG A 80 1.24 -7.55 10.96
CA ARG A 80 1.99 -8.26 9.92
C ARG A 80 1.46 -7.84 8.56
N ILE A 81 2.36 -7.32 7.73
CA ILE A 81 2.13 -7.03 6.33
C ILE A 81 2.61 -8.23 5.52
N PHE A 82 1.85 -8.66 4.52
CA PHE A 82 2.18 -9.83 3.70
C PHE A 82 1.64 -9.65 2.28
N GLY A 83 2.14 -10.43 1.33
CA GLY A 83 1.68 -10.40 -0.06
C GLY A 83 2.44 -9.39 -0.91
N ALA A 84 1.93 -9.19 -2.13
CA ALA A 84 2.52 -8.33 -3.15
C ALA A 84 1.40 -7.52 -3.82
N TRP A 85 1.71 -6.28 -4.17
CA TRP A 85 0.76 -5.39 -4.84
C TRP A 85 1.41 -4.47 -5.86
N THR A 86 0.58 -3.97 -6.77
CA THR A 86 0.89 -2.96 -7.79
C THR A 86 -0.19 -1.89 -7.80
N PHE A 87 0.05 -0.80 -8.52
CA PHE A 87 -0.90 0.30 -8.68
C PHE A 87 -1.39 0.39 -10.13
N ASP A 88 -2.69 0.48 -10.32
CA ASP A 88 -3.31 0.68 -11.63
C ASP A 88 -2.98 2.09 -12.17
N GLY A 89 -2.38 2.18 -13.35
CA GLY A 89 -2.02 3.48 -13.97
C GLY A 89 -0.75 4.15 -13.44
N LEU A 90 -0.02 3.53 -12.52
CA LEU A 90 1.34 3.97 -12.12
C LEU A 90 2.37 3.35 -13.08
N SER A 91 3.33 4.15 -13.57
CA SER A 91 4.38 3.67 -14.47
C SER A 91 5.19 2.51 -13.87
N GLU A 92 5.57 1.53 -14.70
CA GLU A 92 6.26 0.32 -14.25
C GLU A 92 7.54 0.58 -13.44
N GLU A 93 8.28 1.64 -13.78
CA GLU A 93 9.50 2.03 -13.07
C GLU A 93 9.28 2.43 -11.59
N PHE A 94 8.06 2.87 -11.25
CA PHE A 94 7.68 3.25 -9.88
C PHE A 94 6.91 2.15 -9.15
N GLN A 95 6.60 1.03 -9.80
CA GLN A 95 5.90 -0.06 -9.15
C GLN A 95 6.77 -0.66 -8.02
N PRO A 96 6.18 -1.03 -6.87
CA PRO A 96 6.89 -1.78 -5.85
C PRO A 96 7.48 -3.06 -6.44
N ARG A 97 8.70 -3.40 -6.02
CA ARG A 97 9.36 -4.65 -6.37
C ARG A 97 9.38 -5.57 -5.16
N TRP A 98 8.86 -6.77 -5.33
CA TRP A 98 8.78 -7.80 -4.31
C TRP A 98 9.80 -8.90 -4.65
N ALA A 99 10.63 -9.27 -3.66
CA ALA A 99 11.67 -10.30 -3.80
C ALA A 99 11.14 -11.68 -3.40
#